data_AF-A0A0N4V8K2-F1
#
_entry.id   AF-A0A0N4V8K2-F1
#
_cell.length_a   1.000
_cell.length_b   1.000
_cell.length_c   1.000
_cell.angle_alpha   90.00
_cell.angle_beta   90.00
_cell.angle_gamma   90.00
#
_symmetry.space_group_name_H-M   'P 1'
#
loop_
_entity.id
_entity.type
_entity.pdbx_description
1 polymer ?
#
loop_
_entity_poly.entity_id
_entity_poly.type
_entity_poly.pdbx_seq_one_letter_code
_entity_poly.pdbx_strand_id
1 'polypeptide(L)' 'MWRSVGLTYVRYSQIAAAITRRCLRNVAKDGGKGQESTVKFTYWDAGKPVKQS' A
#
# COMPACT_ATOMS: atom_id res chain seq x y z
N MET A 1 3.97 17.28 -5.68
CA MET A 1 4.41 17.36 -4.27
C MET A 1 3.61 16.34 -3.48
N TRP A 2 4.18 15.25 -2.95
CA TRP A 2 3.39 14.18 -2.31
C TRP A 2 2.62 14.65 -1.06
N ARG A 3 3.07 15.73 -0.42
CA ARG A 3 2.39 16.33 0.73
C ARG A 3 1.09 17.06 0.37
N SER A 4 0.99 17.67 -0.81
CA SER A 4 -0.20 18.43 -1.21
C SER A 4 -1.39 17.54 -1.58
N VAL A 5 -1.14 16.24 -1.82
CA VAL A 5 -2.16 15.24 -2.17
C VAL A 5 -2.53 14.35 -0.97
N GLY A 6 -2.12 14.73 0.24
CA GLY A 6 -2.46 13.99 1.46
C GLY A 6 -1.75 12.64 1.61
N LEU A 7 -0.66 12.38 0.88
CA LEU A 7 0.13 11.16 1.09
C LEU A 7 1.01 11.31 2.34
N THR A 8 1.04 10.25 3.14
CA THR A 8 2.02 10.13 4.22
C THR A 8 3.39 9.75 3.65
N TYR A 9 4.47 10.07 4.38
CA TYR A 9 5.84 9.71 3.99
C TYR A 9 5.99 8.21 3.75
N VAL A 10 5.39 7.40 4.63
CA VAL A 10 5.41 5.93 4.55
C VAL A 10 4.73 5.45 3.26
N ARG A 11 3.57 6.01 2.92
CA ARG A 11 2.87 5.63 1.69
C ARG A 11 3.65 6.05 0.44
N TYR A 12 4.28 7.22 0.47
CA TYR A 12 5.14 7.69 -0.61
C TYR A 12 6.36 6.76 -0.82
N SER A 13 7.09 6.40 0.24
CA SER A 13 8.28 5.56 0.14
C SER A 13 7.94 4.12 -0.30
N GLN A 14 6.80 3.59 0.12
CA GLN A 14 6.28 2.28 -0.35
C GLN A 14 6.01 2.28 -1.86
N ILE A 15 5.38 3.32 -2.39
CA ILE A 15 5.12 3.48 -3.83
C ILE A 15 6.42 3.57 -4.61
N ALA A 16 7.37 4.40 -4.14
CA ALA A 16 8.67 4.53 -4.77
C ALA A 16 9.43 3.18 -4.81
N ALA A 17 9.45 2.44 -3.69
CA ALA A 17 10.07 1.12 -3.64
C ALA A 17 9.42 0.10 -4.57
N ALA A 18 8.09 0.14 -4.73
CA ALA A 18 7.37 -0.71 -5.67
C ALA A 18 7.76 -0.42 -7.13
N ILE A 19 7.81 0.86 -7.51
CA ILE A 19 8.21 1.29 -8.86
C ILE A 19 9.65 0.90 -9.15
N THR A 20 10.58 1.20 -8.23
CA THR A 20 11.99 0.86 -8.39
C THR A 20 12.17 -0.65 -8.63
N ARG A 21 11.51 -1.51 -7.84
CA ARG A 21 11.58 -2.97 -8.02
C ARG A 21 11.05 -3.43 -9.39
N ARG A 22 10.00 -2.78 -9.92
CA ARG A 22 9.46 -3.09 -11.25
C ARG A 22 10.42 -2.71 -12.38
N CYS A 23 11.21 -1.66 -12.19
CA CYS A 23 12.18 -1.20 -13.19
C CYS A 23 13.47 -2.04 -13.21
N LEU A 24 13.76 -2.84 -12.19
CA LEU A 24 14.91 -3.74 -12.19
C LEU A 24 14.64 -5.03 -12.99
N ARG A 25 15.38 -5.17 -14.11
CA ARG A 25 15.28 -6.24 -15.12
C ARG A 25 15.28 -7.68 -14.60
N ASN A 26 15.89 -7.96 -13.45
CA ASN A 26 16.11 -9.32 -12.94
C ASN A 26 15.41 -9.65 -11.60
N VAL A 27 14.58 -8.75 -11.04
CA VAL A 27 14.01 -8.92 -9.67
C VAL A 27 12.51 -9.29 -9.70
N ALA A 28 11.91 -9.38 -10.89
CA ALA A 28 10.48 -9.65 -11.06
C ALA A 28 10.02 -11.03 -10.55
N LYS A 29 10.93 -11.98 -10.33
CA LYS A 29 10.57 -13.33 -9.86
C LYS A 29 10.21 -13.40 -8.37
N ASP A 30 10.77 -12.54 -7.53
CA ASP A 30 10.52 -12.54 -6.08
C ASP A 30 9.79 -11.28 -5.57
N GLY A 31 9.80 -10.18 -6.34
CA GLY A 31 9.25 -8.89 -5.93
C GLY A 31 7.71 -8.79 -5.88
N GLY A 32 6.99 -9.79 -6.39
CA GLY A 32 5.52 -9.80 -6.44
C GLY A 32 4.84 -10.16 -5.11
N LYS A 33 5.52 -10.91 -4.24
CA LYS A 33 4.88 -11.46 -3.01
C LYS A 33 4.69 -10.45 -1.88
N GLY A 34 5.30 -9.25 -1.97
CA GLY A 34 5.33 -8.29 -0.87
C GLY A 34 4.36 -7.11 -0.96
N GLN A 35 3.49 -7.06 -1.97
CA GLN A 35 2.53 -5.96 -2.17
C GLN A 35 1.08 -6.34 -1.84
N GLU A 36 0.80 -7.63 -1.59
CA GLU A 36 -0.52 -8.05 -1.16
C GLU A 36 -0.70 -7.75 0.33
N SER A 37 -1.60 -6.82 0.65
CA SER A 37 -2.03 -6.62 2.03
C SER A 37 -2.96 -7.77 2.42
N THR A 38 -2.43 -8.79 3.10
CA THR A 38 -3.21 -9.89 3.66
C THR A 38 -4.16 -9.43 4.78
N VAL A 39 -3.95 -8.22 5.31
CA VAL A 39 -4.72 -7.66 6.41
C VAL A 39 -6.04 -7.08 5.88
N LYS A 40 -7.15 -7.65 6.35
CA LYS A 40 -8.49 -7.09 6.17
C LYS A 40 -8.77 -6.10 7.31
N PHE A 41 -9.06 -4.85 6.97
CA PHE A 41 -9.48 -3.85 7.94
C PHE A 41 -11.01 -3.85 8.06
N THR A 42 -11.51 -3.99 9.29
CA THR A 42 -12.93 -3.83 9.62
C THR A 42 -13.09 -2.55 10.42
N TYR A 43 -13.80 -1.58 9.86
CA TYR A 43 -14.13 -0.36 10.57
C TYR A 43 -15.31 -0.62 11.50
N TRP A 44 -15.23 -0.10 12.73
CA TRP A 44 -16.29 -0.22 13.74
C TRP A 44 -16.73 1.18 14.13
N ASP A 45 -18.04 1.39 14.17
CA ASP A 45 -18.63 2.62 14.69
C ASP A 45 -19.80 2.26 15.62
N ALA A 46 -19.88 2.95 16.76
CA ALA A 46 -20.87 2.68 17.82
C ALA A 46 -21.09 1.18 18.16
N GLY A 47 -20.02 0.38 18.13
CA GLY A 47 -20.05 -1.05 18.45
C GLY A 47 -20.56 -1.98 17.34
N LYS A 48 -20.81 -1.47 16.12
CA LYS A 48 -21.20 -2.28 14.96
C LYS A 48 -20.16 -2.16 13.84
N PRO A 49 -19.87 -3.25 13.10
CA PRO A 49 -18.95 -3.18 11.97
C PRO A 49 -19.63 -2.41 10.83
N VAL A 50 -18.98 -1.35 10.36
CA VAL A 50 -19.42 -0.55 9.23
C VAL A 50 -18.73 -1.07 7.97
N LYS A 51 -19.51 -1.46 6.96
CA LYS A 51 -18.96 -1.71 5.62
C LYS A 51 -18.68 -0.37 4.98
N GLN A 52 -17.40 -0.08 4.75
CA GLN A 52 -17.00 1.04 3.92
C GLN A 52 -17.26 0.64 2.46
N SER A 53 -18.16 1.37 1.79
CA SER A 53 -18.48 1.20 0.35
C SER A 53 -17.41 1.81 -0.53
#